data_AF-A0A7X7UV36-F1
#
_entry.id   AF-A0A7X7UV36-F1
#
_cell.length_a   1.000
_cell.length_b   1.000
_cell.length_c   1.000
_cell.angle_alpha   90.00
_cell.angle_beta   90.00
_cell.angle_gamma   90.00
#
_symmetry.space_group_name_H-M   'P 1'
#
loop_
_entity.id
_entity.type
_entity.pdbx_description
1 polymer ?
#
loop_
_entity_poly.entity_id
_entity_poly.type
_entity_poly.pdbx_seq_one_letter_code
_entity_poly.pdbx_strand_id
1 'polypeptide(L)'
;MRNAIVLSSFIMFLLAASCQKENFSNDPALKLSFSTDTLMFDTVFTTVGSATRYFKVYNRNKSDLIITSVSLAGGNSSPYRINIDGEPSHQAKDVVLRARDSLFVFVEVTVDPTDQNSPMLIPDSVVFETNGNFQDVKLMSWGQDV
;
A
#
# COMPACT_ATOMS: atom_id res chain seq x y z
N MET A 1 12.04 44.60 28.41
CA MET A 1 10.78 44.86 27.69
C MET A 1 10.95 44.77 26.17
N ARG A 2 11.84 45.54 25.54
CA ARG A 2 12.06 45.51 24.07
C ARG A 2 12.42 44.12 23.53
N ASN A 3 13.33 43.40 24.19
CA ASN A 3 13.74 42.05 23.78
C ASN A 3 12.60 41.01 23.95
N ALA A 4 11.72 41.18 24.94
CA ALA A 4 10.57 40.30 25.14
C ALA A 4 9.50 40.49 24.05
N ILE A 5 9.33 41.73 23.56
CA ILE A 5 8.43 42.03 22.44
C ILE A 5 8.97 41.44 21.13
N VAL A 6 10.27 41.57 20.88
CA VAL A 6 10.92 40.96 19.70
C VAL A 6 10.82 39.43 19.74
N LEU A 7 11.05 38.82 20.91
CA LEU A 7 10.93 37.38 21.08
C LEU A 7 9.48 36.90 20.86
N SER A 8 8.51 37.60 21.45
CA SER A 8 7.08 37.31 21.27
C SER A 8 6.64 37.44 19.81
N SER A 9 7.08 38.48 19.11
CA SER A 9 6.77 38.68 17.69
C SER A 9 7.41 37.61 16.79
N PHE A 10 8.60 37.11 17.13
CA PHE A 10 9.26 36.04 16.39
C PHE A 10 8.53 34.69 16.58
N ILE A 11 8.08 34.40 17.79
CA ILE A 11 7.28 33.20 18.10
C ILE A 11 5.95 33.24 17.34
N MET A 12 5.31 34.41 17.28
CA MET A 12 4.05 34.58 16.54
C MET A 12 4.21 34.43 15.02
N PHE A 13 5.36 34.81 14.47
CA PHE A 13 5.68 34.59 13.05
C PHE A 13 5.94 33.12 12.73
N LEU A 14 6.62 32.38 13.62
CA LEU A 14 6.84 30.94 13.45
C LEU A 14 5.52 30.15 13.48
N LEU A 15 4.55 30.55 14.30
CA LEU A 15 3.23 29.91 14.35
C LEU A 15 2.39 30.16 13.09
N ALA A 16 2.56 31.30 12.42
CA ALA A 16 1.82 31.64 11.19
C ALA A 16 2.30 30.87 9.94
N ALA A 17 3.51 30.31 9.97
CA ALA A 17 4.09 29.58 8.84
C ALA A 17 3.57 28.13 8.71
N SER A 18 2.81 27.61 9.68
CA SER A 18 2.39 26.20 9.73
C SER A 18 1.08 25.89 8.98
N CYS A 19 0.55 26.80 8.17
CA CYS A 19 -0.69 26.56 7.41
C CYS A 19 -0.42 25.75 6.14
N GLN A 20 -0.35 24.42 6.27
CA GLN A 20 -0.33 23.53 5.12
C GLN A 20 -1.77 23.25 4.67
N LYS A 21 -2.12 23.69 3.46
CA LYS A 21 -3.44 23.42 2.87
C LYS A 21 -3.46 21.97 2.39
N GLU A 22 -4.36 21.16 2.94
CA GLU A 22 -4.70 19.83 2.44
C GLU A 22 -5.23 19.96 0.99
N ASN A 23 -4.55 19.35 0.01
CA ASN A 23 -4.86 19.47 -1.42
C ASN A 23 -5.30 18.11 -1.99
N PHE A 24 -6.42 17.58 -1.48
CA PHE A 24 -7.01 16.37 -2.03
C PHE A 24 -7.65 16.63 -3.40
N SER A 25 -7.45 15.69 -4.33
CA SER A 25 -8.10 15.74 -5.64
C SER A 25 -8.91 14.48 -5.90
N ASN A 26 -10.15 14.67 -6.38
CA ASN A 26 -11.06 13.61 -6.81
C ASN A 26 -11.06 13.44 -8.34
N ASP A 27 -10.08 14.01 -9.05
CA ASP A 27 -9.97 13.93 -10.51
C ASP A 27 -9.72 12.47 -10.96
N PRO A 28 -10.61 11.86 -11.76
CA PRO A 28 -10.44 10.51 -12.28
C PRO A 28 -9.23 10.33 -13.20
N ALA A 29 -8.63 11.40 -13.72
CA ALA A 29 -7.40 11.33 -14.50
C ALA A 29 -6.17 11.00 -13.64
N LEU A 30 -6.24 11.22 -12.32
CA LEU A 30 -5.12 10.97 -11.40
C LEU A 30 -5.09 9.49 -11.00
N LYS A 31 -4.00 8.83 -11.36
CA LYS A 31 -3.79 7.39 -11.14
C LYS A 31 -2.59 7.14 -10.23
N LEU A 32 -2.60 5.96 -9.62
CA LEU A 32 -1.46 5.43 -8.87
C LEU A 32 -0.44 4.82 -9.83
N SER A 33 0.82 4.72 -9.41
CA SER A 33 1.84 3.93 -10.08
C SER A 33 2.41 2.90 -9.12
N PHE A 34 2.84 1.75 -9.61
CA PHE A 34 3.35 0.66 -8.79
C PHE A 34 4.81 0.37 -9.13
N SER A 35 5.60 -0.11 -8.16
CA SER A 35 6.98 -0.53 -8.43
C SER A 35 7.08 -1.81 -9.25
N THR A 36 6.01 -2.59 -9.29
CA THR A 36 5.88 -3.82 -10.08
C THR A 36 4.44 -3.99 -10.51
N ASP A 37 4.22 -4.69 -11.62
CA ASP A 37 2.92 -5.16 -12.09
C ASP A 37 2.55 -6.52 -11.47
N THR A 38 3.57 -7.35 -11.21
CA THR A 38 3.42 -8.68 -10.61
C THR A 38 4.42 -8.87 -9.46
N LEU A 39 3.94 -9.40 -8.34
CA LEU A 39 4.73 -9.80 -7.18
C LEU A 39 4.80 -11.34 -7.12
N MET A 40 5.98 -11.88 -7.41
CA MET A 40 6.23 -13.32 -7.44
C MET A 40 6.85 -13.83 -6.14
N PHE A 41 6.43 -15.02 -5.72
CA PHE A 41 6.91 -15.74 -4.54
C PHE A 41 7.55 -17.06 -4.99
N ASP A 42 8.85 -17.00 -5.33
CA ASP A 42 9.58 -18.11 -5.98
C ASP A 42 10.12 -19.17 -5.01
N THR A 43 10.00 -18.97 -3.70
CA THR A 43 10.61 -19.87 -2.70
C THR A 43 9.68 -20.08 -1.51
N VAL A 44 8.85 -21.10 -1.59
CA VAL A 44 8.30 -21.73 -0.39
C VAL A 44 9.27 -22.85 -0.02
N PHE A 45 9.86 -22.80 1.17
CA PHE A 45 10.79 -23.82 1.64
C PHE A 45 10.17 -25.22 1.57
N THR A 46 10.96 -26.30 1.62
CA THR A 46 10.50 -27.71 1.61
C THR A 46 9.66 -28.13 2.83
N THR A 47 9.27 -27.17 3.68
CA THR A 47 8.43 -27.28 4.87
C THR A 47 7.41 -26.15 4.84
N VAL A 48 6.30 -26.26 5.59
CA VAL A 48 5.34 -25.14 5.74
C VAL A 48 6.10 -23.86 6.09
N GLY A 49 5.97 -22.86 5.23
CA GLY A 49 6.71 -21.61 5.34
C GLY A 49 5.84 -20.43 4.94
N SER A 50 6.09 -19.28 5.57
CA SER A 50 5.59 -18.01 5.06
C SER A 50 6.67 -17.28 4.29
N ALA A 51 6.26 -16.66 3.18
CA ALA A 51 7.10 -15.76 2.42
C ALA A 51 6.45 -14.38 2.40
N THR A 52 7.24 -13.36 2.75
CA THR A 52 6.81 -11.96 2.69
C THR A 52 7.61 -11.23 1.62
N ARG A 53 6.90 -10.56 0.73
CA ARG A 53 7.45 -9.65 -0.28
C ARG A 53 6.76 -8.30 -0.15
N TYR A 54 7.30 -7.29 -0.81
CA TYR A 54 6.68 -5.97 -0.82
C TYR A 54 6.76 -5.34 -2.20
N PHE A 55 5.86 -4.40 -2.44
CA PHE A 55 5.95 -3.44 -3.52
C PHE A 55 5.61 -2.05 -2.99
N LYS A 56 5.95 -1.03 -3.77
CA LYS A 56 5.60 0.36 -3.46
C LYS A 56 4.46 0.83 -4.34
N VAL A 57 3.56 1.58 -3.73
CA VAL A 57 2.52 2.35 -4.41
C VAL A 57 2.96 3.80 -4.39
N TYR A 58 2.91 4.47 -5.54
CA TYR A 58 3.35 5.85 -5.70
C TYR A 58 2.19 6.74 -6.09
N ASN A 59 2.08 7.88 -5.43
CA ASN A 59 1.33 9.02 -5.94
C ASN A 59 2.30 9.95 -6.66
N ARG A 60 2.45 9.77 -7.97
CA ARG A 60 3.30 10.64 -8.80
C ARG A 60 2.64 11.98 -9.14
N ASN A 61 1.42 12.23 -8.67
CA ASN A 61 0.67 13.45 -8.94
C ASN A 61 1.12 14.61 -8.04
N LYS A 62 0.59 15.82 -8.29
CA LYS A 62 0.89 17.03 -7.50
C LYS A 62 -0.12 17.27 -6.37
N SER A 63 -1.16 16.45 -6.29
CA SER A 63 -2.23 16.53 -5.29
C SER A 63 -2.23 15.29 -4.41
N ASP A 64 -2.70 15.44 -3.19
CA ASP A 64 -2.92 14.32 -2.28
C ASP A 64 -4.07 13.47 -2.83
N LEU A 65 -3.96 12.15 -2.68
CA LEU A 65 -4.99 11.19 -3.11
C LEU A 65 -5.49 10.41 -1.90
N ILE A 66 -6.77 10.04 -1.95
CA ILE A 66 -7.38 9.08 -1.04
C ILE A 66 -7.61 7.80 -1.83
N ILE A 67 -6.90 6.75 -1.44
CA ILE A 67 -7.17 5.40 -1.92
C ILE A 67 -8.35 4.88 -1.10
N THR A 68 -9.53 4.87 -1.72
CA THR A 68 -10.80 4.55 -1.04
C THR A 68 -10.84 3.11 -0.56
N SER A 69 -10.18 2.20 -1.28
CA SER A 69 -10.03 0.80 -0.87
C SER A 69 -8.71 0.22 -1.35
N VAL A 70 -8.04 -0.55 -0.47
CA VAL A 70 -6.98 -1.50 -0.81
C VAL A 70 -7.38 -2.85 -0.28
N SER A 71 -7.51 -3.85 -1.14
CA SER A 71 -8.03 -5.18 -0.76
C SER A 71 -7.47 -6.29 -1.63
N LEU A 72 -7.43 -7.50 -1.10
CA LEU A 72 -7.20 -8.70 -1.90
C LEU A 72 -8.44 -9.02 -2.75
N ALA A 73 -8.27 -9.37 -4.02
CA ALA A 73 -9.40 -9.75 -4.88
C ALA A 73 -10.08 -11.03 -4.40
N GLY A 74 -9.33 -11.99 -3.85
CA GLY A 74 -9.86 -13.17 -3.17
C GLY A 74 -10.53 -12.88 -1.81
N GLY A 75 -10.50 -11.64 -1.31
CA GLY A 75 -11.08 -11.25 -0.03
C GLY A 75 -10.63 -12.15 1.13
N ASN A 76 -11.59 -12.60 1.95
CA ASN A 76 -11.32 -13.50 3.09
C ASN A 76 -10.92 -14.91 2.69
N SER A 77 -11.15 -15.32 1.44
CA SER A 77 -10.71 -16.62 0.92
C SER A 77 -9.31 -16.56 0.30
N SER A 78 -8.68 -15.38 0.26
CA SER A 78 -7.33 -15.25 -0.23
C SER A 78 -6.34 -15.99 0.68
N PRO A 79 -5.39 -16.76 0.11
CA PRO A 79 -4.28 -17.33 0.86
C PRO A 79 -3.21 -16.27 1.22
N TYR A 80 -3.36 -15.05 0.70
CA TYR A 80 -2.48 -13.93 0.97
C TYR A 80 -2.98 -13.10 2.15
N ARG A 81 -2.04 -12.42 2.80
CA ARG A 81 -2.29 -11.37 3.77
C ARG A 81 -1.57 -10.11 3.31
N ILE A 82 -2.17 -8.95 3.52
CA ILE A 82 -1.54 -7.67 3.20
C ILE A 82 -1.32 -6.83 4.46
N ASN A 83 -0.32 -5.97 4.38
CA ASN A 83 -0.02 -4.97 5.37
C ASN A 83 0.38 -3.69 4.63
N ILE A 84 -0.21 -2.57 5.02
CA ILE A 84 -0.04 -1.28 4.34
C ILE A 84 0.64 -0.33 5.33
N ASP A 85 1.87 0.08 5.00
CA ASP A 85 2.71 0.94 5.85
C ASP A 85 2.84 0.50 7.33
N GLY A 86 2.80 -0.81 7.58
CA GLY A 86 2.94 -1.39 8.92
C GLY A 86 1.62 -1.85 9.53
N GLU A 87 0.47 -1.47 8.98
CA GLU A 87 -0.85 -1.87 9.48
C GLU A 87 -1.35 -3.14 8.77
N PRO A 88 -1.46 -4.29 9.47
CA PRO A 88 -2.02 -5.51 8.90
C PRO A 88 -3.50 -5.33 8.58
N SER A 89 -3.91 -5.74 7.38
CA SER A 89 -5.31 -5.65 6.99
C SER A 89 -5.68 -6.65 5.90
N HIS A 90 -6.94 -7.09 5.87
CA HIS A 90 -7.50 -7.74 4.68
C HIS A 90 -8.08 -6.71 3.70
N GLN A 91 -8.50 -5.56 4.22
CA GLN A 91 -8.99 -4.41 3.49
C GLN A 91 -8.69 -3.12 4.25
N ALA A 92 -7.93 -2.21 3.67
CA ALA A 92 -7.79 -0.85 4.18
C ALA A 92 -8.72 0.09 3.41
N LYS A 93 -9.24 1.10 4.12
CA LYS A 93 -10.12 2.12 3.56
C LYS A 93 -9.53 3.49 3.83
N ASP A 94 -9.84 4.42 2.93
CA ASP A 94 -9.51 5.84 3.06
C ASP A 94 -8.01 6.08 3.35
N VAL A 95 -7.14 5.35 2.66
CA VAL A 95 -5.69 5.47 2.81
C VAL A 95 -5.21 6.73 2.11
N VAL A 96 -4.70 7.68 2.89
CA VAL A 96 -4.14 8.93 2.37
C VAL A 96 -2.75 8.69 1.81
N LEU A 97 -2.53 9.04 0.54
CA LEU A 97 -1.21 9.02 -0.09
C LEU A 97 -0.85 10.43 -0.62
N ARG A 98 0.12 11.06 0.04
CA ARG A 98 0.50 12.45 -0.20
C ARG A 98 1.10 12.66 -1.59
N ALA A 99 1.00 13.89 -2.09
CA ALA A 99 1.56 14.29 -3.36
C ALA A 99 3.06 13.96 -3.42
N ARG A 100 3.48 13.30 -4.51
CA ARG A 100 4.87 12.89 -4.75
C ARG A 100 5.44 11.88 -3.75
N ASP A 101 4.58 11.22 -2.98
CA ASP A 101 4.98 10.26 -1.97
C ASP A 101 4.73 8.80 -2.40
N SER A 102 5.11 7.88 -1.53
CA SER A 102 4.91 6.45 -1.69
C SER A 102 4.59 5.76 -0.38
N LEU A 103 3.85 4.66 -0.45
CA LEU A 103 3.65 3.73 0.65
C LEU A 103 4.17 2.33 0.29
N PHE A 104 4.42 1.53 1.31
CA PHE A 104 4.74 0.11 1.20
C PHE A 104 3.48 -0.74 1.33
N VAL A 105 3.37 -1.75 0.48
CA VAL A 105 2.44 -2.85 0.65
C VAL A 105 3.26 -4.12 0.81
N PHE A 106 3.25 -4.66 2.02
CA PHE A 106 3.80 -5.97 2.32
C PHE A 106 2.73 -7.00 2.06
N VAL A 107 3.11 -8.08 1.37
CA VAL A 107 2.24 -9.19 1.03
C VAL A 107 2.91 -10.44 1.55
N GLU A 108 2.18 -11.20 2.35
CA GLU A 108 2.60 -12.47 2.91
C GLU A 108 1.73 -13.58 2.34
N VAL A 109 2.34 -14.71 2.03
CA VAL A 109 1.64 -15.95 1.70
C VAL A 109 2.14 -17.06 2.60
N THR A 110 1.24 -17.95 3.03
CA THR A 110 1.61 -19.20 3.68
C THR A 110 1.25 -20.34 2.74
N VAL A 111 2.24 -21.15 2.39
CA VAL A 111 2.06 -22.30 1.52
C VAL A 111 2.55 -23.54 2.25
N ASP A 112 1.76 -24.61 2.20
CA ASP A 112 2.17 -25.95 2.58
C ASP A 112 2.57 -26.72 1.31
N PRO A 113 3.88 -26.89 1.03
CA PRO A 113 4.34 -27.57 -0.18
C PRO A 113 4.09 -29.09 -0.13
N THR A 114 3.70 -29.64 1.03
CA THR A 114 3.45 -31.08 1.22
C THR A 114 1.99 -31.46 0.95
N ASP A 115 1.08 -30.49 0.88
CA ASP A 115 -0.31 -30.72 0.52
C ASP A 115 -0.42 -30.93 -1.00
N GLN A 116 -0.49 -32.20 -1.41
CA GLN A 116 -0.65 -32.56 -2.82
C GLN A 116 -1.97 -32.09 -3.45
N ASN A 117 -2.93 -31.62 -2.63
CA ASN A 117 -4.16 -31.00 -3.13
C ASN A 117 -4.00 -29.49 -3.36
N SER A 118 -2.93 -28.86 -2.87
CA SER A 118 -2.64 -27.45 -3.08
C SER A 118 -2.37 -27.21 -4.58
N PRO A 119 -2.97 -26.18 -5.20
CA PRO A 119 -2.76 -25.92 -6.62
C PRO A 119 -1.31 -25.54 -6.90
N MET A 120 -0.76 -26.00 -8.01
CA MET A 120 0.62 -25.68 -8.43
C MET A 120 0.87 -24.16 -8.52
N LEU A 121 -0.16 -23.40 -8.92
CA LEU A 121 -0.13 -21.94 -9.00
C LEU A 121 -1.24 -21.34 -8.14
N ILE A 122 -0.90 -20.37 -7.31
CA ILE A 122 -1.83 -19.66 -6.43
C ILE A 122 -1.91 -18.19 -6.88
N PRO A 123 -2.85 -17.83 -7.78
CA PRO A 123 -3.01 -16.45 -8.23
C PRO A 123 -3.91 -15.63 -7.30
N ASP A 124 -3.60 -14.35 -7.14
CA ASP A 124 -4.52 -13.33 -6.60
C ASP A 124 -4.08 -11.93 -7.10
N SER A 125 -4.65 -10.87 -6.56
CA SER A 125 -4.21 -9.49 -6.79
C SER A 125 -4.53 -8.59 -5.61
N VAL A 126 -3.70 -7.57 -5.38
CA VAL A 126 -4.04 -6.45 -4.51
C VAL A 126 -4.70 -5.38 -5.37
N VAL A 127 -5.97 -5.09 -5.10
CA VAL A 127 -6.81 -4.14 -5.84
C VAL A 127 -6.86 -2.82 -5.10
N PHE A 128 -6.67 -1.73 -5.84
CA PHE A 128 -6.70 -0.35 -5.40
C PHE A 128 -7.85 0.39 -6.08
N GLU A 129 -8.65 1.07 -5.28
CA GLU A 129 -9.67 1.99 -5.76
C GLU A 129 -9.27 3.44 -5.42
N THR A 130 -9.25 4.32 -6.42
CA THR A 130 -8.88 5.74 -6.24
C THR A 130 -9.58 6.59 -7.29
N ASN A 131 -10.36 7.59 -6.86
CA ASN A 131 -11.10 8.49 -7.76
C ASN A 131 -11.97 7.76 -8.81
N GLY A 132 -12.53 6.59 -8.44
CA GLY A 132 -13.31 5.73 -9.34
C GLY A 132 -12.46 4.88 -10.32
N ASN A 133 -11.14 4.95 -10.26
CA ASN A 133 -10.25 4.05 -10.98
C ASN A 133 -9.99 2.78 -10.16
N PHE A 134 -10.01 1.64 -10.86
CA PHE A 134 -9.54 0.37 -10.33
C PHE A 134 -8.19 0.05 -10.96
N GLN A 135 -7.20 -0.24 -10.13
CA GLN A 135 -5.88 -0.69 -10.53
C GLN A 135 -5.45 -1.85 -9.63
N ASP A 136 -4.57 -2.72 -10.11
CA ASP A 136 -4.14 -3.86 -9.33
C ASP A 136 -2.68 -4.24 -9.56
N VAL A 137 -2.12 -4.95 -8.58
CA VAL A 137 -0.83 -5.64 -8.68
C VAL A 137 -1.11 -7.13 -8.54
N LYS A 138 -0.64 -7.92 -9.50
CA LYS A 138 -0.84 -9.38 -9.52
C LYS A 138 0.03 -10.05 -8.47
N LEU A 139 -0.51 -11.09 -7.83
CA LEU A 139 0.19 -11.93 -6.88
C LEU A 139 0.30 -13.34 -7.46
N MET A 140 1.50 -13.91 -7.40
CA MET A 140 1.76 -15.24 -7.95
C MET A 140 2.68 -16.03 -7.02
N SER A 141 2.20 -17.17 -6.52
CA SER A 141 2.99 -18.09 -5.71
C SER A 141 2.91 -19.51 -6.28
N TRP A 142 3.99 -20.26 -6.10
CA TRP A 142 4.04 -21.68 -6.42
C TRP A 142 3.64 -22.50 -5.19
N GLY A 143 2.64 -23.37 -5.36
CA GLY A 143 2.08 -24.19 -4.28
C GLY A 143 2.79 -25.52 -4.06
N GLN A 144 3.62 -25.95 -5.01
CA GLN A 144 4.32 -27.23 -5.02
C GLN A 144 5.76 -27.02 -5.51
N ASP A 145 6.66 -27.90 -5.06
CA ASP A 145 8.03 -27.98 -5.62
C ASP A 145 7.95 -28.48 -7.07
N VAL A 146 8.76 -27.92 -7.96
CA VAL A 146 8.84 -28.26 -9.39
C VAL A 146 10.14 -28.99 -9.72
#